data_AF-A0AA86SLF1-F1
#
_entry.id   AF-A0AA86SLF1-F1
#
_cell.length_a   1.000
_cell.length_b   1.000
_cell.length_c   1.000
_cell.angle_alpha   90.00
_cell.angle_beta   90.00
_cell.angle_gamma   90.00
#
_symmetry.space_group_name_H-M   'P 1'
#
loop_
_entity.id
_entity.type
_entity.pdbx_description
1 polymer ?
#
loop_
_entity_poly.entity_id
_entity_poly.type
_entity_poly.pdbx_seq_one_letter_code
_entity_poly.pdbx_strand_id
1 'polypeptide(L)'
;MPTASEHTARNRLATLAAHLLPSDAAASAIHPLHLSAAAGASPSANLKGTLTIVDERTGKTYQIDVSPEGTVRASDFKKISTGKNDKGLKLYDPGYLNTAPVISRISYIDGDAGILRYRGYPIEELAEKSTFMEVSYLIMYGNLPSESQLAEWEFNISQHSAVPQGVLDMIQAMPHDAHPMGMLVNAMSALSVYHPDANPALKSLKISDGYKNESLNS
;
A
#
# COMPACT_ATOMS: atom_id res chain seq x y z
N MET A 1 -35.42 50.38 17.10
CA MET A 1 -34.00 50.12 16.77
C MET A 1 -33.76 48.62 16.93
N PRO A 2 -33.52 47.88 15.84
CA PRO A 2 -33.32 46.43 15.89
C PRO A 2 -31.94 46.09 16.48
N THR A 3 -31.86 45.05 17.29
CA THR A 3 -30.69 44.68 18.11
C THR A 3 -29.66 43.87 17.32
N ALA A 4 -28.40 43.89 17.75
CA ALA A 4 -27.23 43.35 17.02
C ALA A 4 -27.35 41.87 16.60
N SER A 5 -28.17 41.04 17.28
CA SER A 5 -28.39 39.64 16.91
C SER A 5 -29.25 39.47 15.65
N GLU A 6 -30.11 40.45 15.34
CA GLU A 6 -31.01 40.43 14.18
C GLU A 6 -30.25 40.69 12.87
N HIS A 7 -29.14 41.43 12.94
CA HIS A 7 -28.24 41.67 11.79
C HIS A 7 -27.42 40.42 11.43
N THR A 8 -26.91 39.68 12.42
CA THR A 8 -26.13 38.45 12.16
C THR A 8 -26.99 37.33 11.58
N ALA A 9 -28.26 37.21 12.00
CA ALA A 9 -29.20 36.23 11.46
C ALA A 9 -29.59 36.54 10.00
N ARG A 10 -29.82 37.81 9.65
CA ARG A 10 -30.14 38.23 8.27
C ARG A 10 -28.99 37.99 7.30
N ASN A 11 -27.75 38.22 7.72
CA ASN A 11 -26.58 38.01 6.87
C ASN A 11 -26.34 36.53 6.53
N ARG A 12 -26.68 35.60 7.44
CA ARG A 12 -26.58 34.15 7.20
C ARG A 12 -27.69 33.61 6.29
N LEU A 13 -28.88 34.18 6.37
CA LEU A 13 -30.00 33.82 5.49
C LEU A 13 -29.78 34.30 4.04
N ALA A 14 -29.18 35.47 3.85
CA ALA A 14 -28.83 35.98 2.52
C ALA A 14 -27.76 35.11 1.80
N THR A 15 -26.79 34.57 2.54
CA THR A 15 -25.73 33.71 1.96
C THR A 15 -26.24 32.32 1.58
N LEU A 16 -27.18 31.76 2.36
CA LEU A 16 -27.83 30.49 2.06
C LEU A 16 -28.84 30.61 0.90
N ALA A 17 -29.55 31.74 0.79
CA ALA A 17 -30.47 31.99 -0.32
C ALA A 17 -29.74 32.12 -1.67
N ALA A 18 -28.52 32.67 -1.69
CA ALA A 18 -27.71 32.78 -2.90
C ALA A 18 -27.25 31.42 -3.48
N HIS A 19 -27.22 30.35 -2.67
CA HIS A 19 -26.87 29.00 -3.12
C HIS A 19 -28.07 28.17 -3.60
N LEU A 20 -29.30 28.65 -3.41
CA LEU A 20 -30.53 27.92 -3.71
C LEU A 20 -31.30 28.48 -4.91
N LEU A 21 -30.81 29.55 -5.55
CA LEU A 21 -31.42 30.10 -6.77
C LEU A 21 -30.85 29.39 -8.01
N PRO A 22 -31.69 28.82 -8.89
CA PRO A 22 -31.24 28.26 -10.16
C PRO A 22 -30.78 29.41 -11.06
N SER A 23 -29.49 29.42 -11.40
CA SER A 23 -28.93 30.32 -12.42
C SER A 23 -29.30 29.78 -13.80
N ASP A 24 -30.44 30.20 -14.32
CA ASP A 24 -30.80 29.97 -15.73
C ASP A 24 -30.33 31.16 -16.60
N ALA A 25 -29.74 30.80 -17.75
CA ALA A 25 -29.31 31.68 -18.85
C ALA A 25 -28.06 32.57 -18.70
N ALA A 26 -26.89 31.98 -18.97
CA ALA A 26 -25.90 32.58 -19.85
C ALA A 26 -25.35 31.51 -20.82
N ALA A 27 -26.10 31.27 -21.88
CA ALA A 27 -25.67 30.48 -23.02
C ALA A 27 -24.68 31.30 -23.87
N SER A 28 -23.42 30.88 -23.94
CA SER A 28 -22.62 30.89 -25.18
C SER A 28 -21.20 30.38 -24.93
N ALA A 29 -20.80 29.42 -25.78
CA ALA A 29 -19.43 28.97 -26.07
C ALA A 29 -18.74 28.03 -25.05
N ILE A 30 -19.22 26.78 -24.99
CA ILE A 30 -18.34 25.64 -24.74
C ILE A 30 -18.09 24.96 -26.09
N HIS A 31 -16.90 25.16 -26.63
CA HIS A 31 -16.38 24.28 -27.69
C HIS A 31 -16.41 22.85 -27.16
N PRO A 32 -17.01 21.88 -27.87
CA PRO A 32 -16.83 20.49 -27.51
C PRO A 32 -15.34 20.18 -27.66
N LEU A 33 -14.67 19.95 -26.52
CA LEU A 33 -13.41 19.22 -26.50
C LEU A 33 -13.73 17.85 -27.10
N HIS A 34 -13.44 17.72 -28.40
CA HIS A 34 -13.39 16.46 -29.10
C HIS A 34 -12.26 15.67 -28.45
N LEU A 35 -12.57 14.97 -27.35
CA LEU A 35 -11.78 13.87 -26.87
C LEU A 35 -11.99 12.77 -27.91
N SER A 36 -11.22 12.84 -28.99
CA SER A 36 -10.99 11.71 -29.86
C SER A 36 -10.34 10.64 -28.99
N ALA A 37 -11.17 9.84 -28.33
CA ALA A 37 -10.80 8.52 -27.86
C ALA A 37 -10.43 7.76 -29.14
N ALA A 38 -9.15 7.82 -29.51
CA ALA A 38 -8.57 6.89 -30.44
C ALA A 38 -8.97 5.51 -29.91
N ALA A 39 -9.71 4.78 -30.73
CA ALA A 39 -10.29 3.48 -30.44
C ALA A 39 -9.35 2.70 -29.51
N GLY A 40 -9.83 2.42 -28.30
CA GLY A 40 -9.09 1.67 -27.29
C GLY A 40 -8.82 0.27 -27.80
N ALA A 41 -7.70 0.12 -28.51
CA ALA A 41 -7.06 -1.16 -28.64
C ALA A 41 -6.72 -1.62 -27.22
N SER A 42 -7.15 -2.82 -26.85
CA SER A 42 -6.70 -3.47 -25.61
C SER A 42 -5.19 -3.31 -25.53
N PRO A 43 -4.63 -2.85 -24.39
CA PRO A 43 -3.18 -2.71 -24.27
C PRO A 43 -2.54 -4.04 -24.67
N SER A 44 -1.57 -3.97 -25.59
CA SER A 44 -0.81 -5.14 -26.03
C SER A 44 -0.38 -5.93 -24.79
N ALA A 45 -0.65 -7.25 -24.77
CA ALA A 45 -0.32 -8.15 -23.66
C ALA A 45 1.18 -8.14 -23.30
N ASN A 46 2.01 -7.52 -24.15
CA ASN A 46 3.40 -7.26 -23.88
C ASN A 46 3.71 -5.77 -24.13
N LEU A 47 4.02 -5.03 -23.06
CA LEU A 47 4.42 -3.62 -23.10
C LEU A 47 5.94 -3.43 -23.14
N LYS A 48 6.70 -4.52 -23.28
CA LYS A 48 8.16 -4.48 -23.37
C LYS A 48 8.59 -3.69 -24.59
N GLY A 49 9.53 -2.79 -24.39
CA GLY A 49 10.09 -1.98 -25.46
C GLY A 49 11.21 -1.08 -24.95
N THR A 50 11.64 -0.16 -25.80
CA THR A 50 12.62 0.86 -25.45
C THR A 50 12.01 2.23 -25.64
N LEU A 51 12.05 3.06 -24.61
CA LEU A 51 11.64 4.45 -24.63
C LEU A 51 12.84 5.31 -25.00
N THR A 52 12.68 6.15 -26.03
CA THR A 52 13.68 7.14 -26.41
C THR A 52 13.28 8.49 -25.83
N ILE A 53 14.15 9.07 -25.00
CA ILE A 53 13.98 10.37 -24.36
C ILE A 53 14.98 11.34 -24.96
N VAL A 54 14.48 12.43 -25.52
CA VAL A 54 15.30 13.53 -26.05
C VAL A 54 15.24 14.68 -25.05
N ASP A 55 16.37 15.04 -24.45
CA ASP A 55 16.46 16.20 -23.57
C ASP A 55 16.85 17.44 -24.40
N GLU A 56 15.88 18.32 -24.66
CA GLU A 56 16.10 19.56 -25.42
C GLU A 56 17.06 20.55 -24.74
N ARG A 57 17.21 20.49 -23.41
CA ARG A 57 18.16 21.36 -22.68
C ARG A 57 19.60 21.03 -23.02
N THR A 58 19.89 19.76 -23.31
CA THR A 58 21.24 19.26 -23.55
C THR A 58 21.46 18.78 -24.99
N GLY A 59 20.39 18.61 -25.76
CA GLY A 59 20.40 18.03 -27.10
C GLY A 59 20.75 16.53 -27.13
N LYS A 60 20.73 15.85 -25.97
CA LYS A 60 21.13 14.45 -25.83
C LYS A 60 19.92 13.53 -25.89
N THR A 61 20.11 12.39 -26.56
CA THR A 61 19.13 11.31 -26.64
C THR A 61 19.52 10.17 -25.72
N TYR A 62 18.57 9.68 -24.94
CA TYR A 62 18.71 8.59 -23.99
C TYR A 62 17.72 7.48 -24.33
N GLN A 63 18.15 6.23 -24.15
CA GLN A 63 17.27 5.07 -24.30
C GLN A 63 17.11 4.40 -22.93
N ILE A 64 15.85 4.10 -22.59
CA ILE A 64 15.48 3.43 -21.35
C ILE A 64 14.58 2.25 -21.67
N ASP A 65 14.83 1.12 -21.03
CA ASP A 65 14.02 -0.09 -21.24
C ASP A 65 12.71 -0.03 -20.45
N VAL A 66 11.64 -0.45 -21.11
CA VAL A 66 10.31 -0.63 -20.53
C VAL A 66 10.14 -2.11 -20.19
N SER A 67 9.75 -2.39 -18.96
CA SER A 67 9.48 -3.75 -18.50
C SER A 67 8.24 -4.34 -19.20
N PRO A 68 8.07 -5.68 -19.22
CA PRO A 68 6.88 -6.32 -19.77
C PRO A 68 5.56 -5.82 -19.13
N GLU A 69 5.63 -5.39 -17.87
CA GLU A 69 4.53 -4.84 -17.09
C GLU A 69 4.28 -3.34 -17.37
N GLY A 70 5.02 -2.74 -18.30
CA GLY A 70 4.86 -1.34 -18.70
C GLY A 70 5.50 -0.33 -17.74
N THR A 71 6.42 -0.77 -16.87
CA THR A 71 7.08 0.10 -15.89
C THR A 71 8.50 0.46 -16.31
N VAL A 72 8.95 1.64 -15.92
CA VAL A 72 10.32 2.14 -16.16
C VAL A 72 11.03 2.34 -14.81
N ARG A 73 12.31 1.98 -14.72
CA ARG A 73 13.07 2.16 -13.49
C ARG A 73 13.38 3.64 -13.26
N ALA A 74 12.96 4.17 -12.12
CA ALA A 74 13.24 5.55 -11.72
C ALA A 74 14.75 5.89 -11.69
N SER A 75 15.62 4.91 -11.45
CA SER A 75 17.08 5.08 -11.46
C SER A 75 17.63 5.43 -12.83
N ASP A 76 16.96 5.07 -13.93
CA ASP A 76 17.44 5.36 -15.28
C ASP A 76 17.34 6.85 -15.62
N PHE A 77 16.36 7.55 -15.04
CA PHE A 77 16.25 9.00 -15.17
C PHE A 77 17.42 9.76 -14.53
N LYS A 78 18.13 9.17 -13.56
CA LYS A 78 19.36 9.78 -12.99
C LYS A 78 20.48 9.92 -14.02
N LYS A 79 20.46 9.14 -15.10
CA LYS A 79 21.46 9.22 -16.19
C LYS A 79 21.28 10.50 -17.02
N ILE A 80 20.09 11.09 -16.98
CA ILE A 80 19.74 12.32 -17.68
C ILE A 80 20.18 13.48 -16.78
N SER A 81 21.26 14.16 -17.16
CA SER A 81 21.89 15.22 -16.37
C SER A 81 22.37 16.35 -17.28
N THR A 82 22.22 17.59 -16.82
CA THR A 82 22.53 18.79 -17.61
C THR A 82 23.92 19.37 -17.33
N GLY A 83 24.72 18.78 -16.44
CA GLY A 83 26.10 19.21 -16.21
C GLY A 83 26.87 18.43 -15.14
N LYS A 84 28.16 18.77 -14.93
CA LYS A 84 29.10 18.05 -14.03
C LYS A 84 28.69 18.03 -12.54
N ASN A 85 27.81 18.93 -12.10
CA ASN A 85 27.36 19.03 -10.70
C ASN A 85 25.88 18.66 -10.49
N ASP A 86 25.20 18.17 -11.53
CA ASP A 86 23.79 17.80 -11.45
C ASP A 86 23.65 16.32 -11.08
N LYS A 87 22.77 16.03 -10.11
CA LYS A 87 22.54 14.69 -9.55
C LYS A 87 21.58 13.85 -10.41
N GLY A 88 21.22 14.35 -11.59
CA GLY A 88 20.33 13.71 -12.55
C GLY A 88 18.86 14.01 -12.30
N LEU A 89 18.04 13.70 -13.30
CA LEU A 89 16.59 13.93 -13.24
C LEU A 89 15.94 13.08 -12.14
N LYS A 90 15.03 13.71 -11.40
CA LYS A 90 14.23 13.07 -10.35
C LYS A 90 12.76 13.08 -10.75
N LEU A 91 12.06 12.00 -10.40
CA LEU A 91 10.62 11.93 -10.53
C LEU A 91 9.98 12.69 -9.36
N TYR A 92 8.98 13.51 -9.68
CA TYR A 92 8.14 14.17 -8.70
C TYR A 92 6.72 13.66 -8.88
N ASP A 93 6.29 12.82 -7.94
CA ASP A 93 4.96 12.19 -7.93
C ASP A 93 4.44 12.16 -6.48
N PRO A 94 3.82 13.24 -6.00
CA PRO A 94 3.31 13.30 -4.64
C PRO A 94 2.17 12.28 -4.47
N GLY A 95 2.36 11.32 -3.55
CA GLY A 95 1.39 10.27 -3.28
C GLY A 95 1.51 9.03 -4.16
N TYR A 96 2.54 8.92 -5.01
CA TYR A 96 2.80 7.76 -5.87
C TYR A 96 1.62 7.41 -6.79
N LEU A 97 0.95 8.41 -7.35
CA LEU A 97 -0.25 8.21 -8.17
C LEU A 97 0.05 7.46 -9.48
N ASN A 98 1.26 7.60 -10.01
CA ASN A 98 1.70 6.94 -11.24
C ASN A 98 3.06 6.22 -11.06
N THR A 99 3.42 5.91 -9.82
CA THR A 99 4.67 5.23 -9.50
C THR A 99 4.37 3.86 -8.93
N ALA A 100 4.91 2.81 -9.54
CA ALA A 100 4.90 1.46 -8.98
C ALA A 100 6.16 1.24 -8.10
N PRO A 101 6.06 1.29 -6.76
CA PRO A 101 7.25 1.19 -5.89
C PRO A 101 7.74 -0.26 -5.72
N VAL A 102 6.83 -1.24 -5.83
CA VAL A 102 7.10 -2.65 -5.55
C VAL A 102 6.30 -3.51 -6.53
N ILE A 103 6.93 -4.59 -7.01
CA ILE A 103 6.25 -5.65 -7.76
C ILE A 103 5.75 -6.68 -6.75
N SER A 104 4.43 -6.85 -6.67
CA SER A 104 3.79 -7.84 -5.79
C SER A 104 3.10 -8.93 -6.61
N ARG A 105 3.08 -10.15 -6.07
CA ARG A 105 2.35 -11.31 -6.62
C ARG A 105 1.24 -11.78 -5.68
N ILE A 106 0.84 -10.94 -4.72
CA ILE A 106 -0.11 -11.31 -3.66
C ILE A 106 -1.54 -11.01 -4.09
N SER A 107 -1.82 -9.78 -4.50
CA SER A 107 -3.16 -9.34 -4.89
C SER A 107 -3.13 -8.55 -6.18
N TYR A 108 -4.23 -8.63 -6.92
CA TYR A 108 -4.50 -7.83 -8.11
C TYR A 108 -5.86 -7.18 -7.96
N ILE A 109 -5.93 -5.89 -8.26
CA ILE A 109 -7.13 -5.06 -8.11
C ILE A 109 -7.32 -4.30 -9.43
N ASP A 110 -8.51 -4.43 -9.99
CA ASP A 110 -9.01 -3.59 -11.09
C ASP A 110 -10.31 -2.95 -10.61
N GLY A 111 -10.25 -1.65 -10.30
CA GLY A 111 -11.38 -0.91 -9.76
C GLY A 111 -12.48 -0.66 -10.78
N ASP A 112 -12.12 -0.52 -12.07
CA ASP A 112 -13.07 -0.22 -13.14
C ASP A 112 -13.87 -1.46 -13.52
N ALA A 113 -13.20 -2.62 -13.56
CA ALA A 113 -13.85 -3.91 -13.80
C ALA A 113 -14.45 -4.54 -12.53
N GLY A 114 -14.19 -3.98 -11.34
CA GLY A 114 -14.61 -4.53 -10.06
C GLY A 114 -13.96 -5.86 -9.72
N ILE A 115 -12.74 -6.13 -10.20
CA ILE A 115 -12.05 -7.41 -10.02
C ILE A 115 -11.07 -7.30 -8.85
N LEU A 116 -11.23 -8.18 -7.85
CA LEU A 116 -10.25 -8.39 -6.79
C LEU A 116 -9.80 -9.85 -6.80
N ARG A 117 -8.48 -10.07 -6.86
CA ARG A 117 -7.89 -11.42 -6.86
C ARG A 117 -6.81 -11.56 -5.81
N TYR A 118 -6.80 -12.68 -5.10
CA TYR A 118 -5.70 -13.11 -4.23
C TYR A 118 -4.97 -14.28 -4.87
N ARG A 119 -3.66 -14.13 -5.11
CA ARG A 119 -2.82 -15.15 -5.78
C ARG A 119 -3.40 -15.67 -7.10
N GLY A 120 -4.22 -14.86 -7.78
CA GLY A 120 -4.90 -15.22 -9.03
C GLY A 120 -6.34 -15.73 -8.87
N TYR A 121 -6.76 -16.10 -7.65
CA TYR A 121 -8.12 -16.55 -7.35
C TYR A 121 -9.07 -15.36 -7.16
N PRO A 122 -10.26 -15.35 -7.78
CA PRO A 122 -11.30 -14.35 -7.52
C PRO A 122 -11.72 -14.34 -6.04
N ILE A 123 -12.00 -13.16 -5.50
CA ILE A 123 -12.39 -13.01 -4.09
C ILE A 123 -13.72 -13.71 -3.78
N GLU A 124 -14.64 -13.75 -4.75
CA GLU A 124 -15.97 -14.35 -4.61
C GLU A 124 -15.84 -15.85 -4.37
N GLU A 125 -14.94 -16.50 -5.09
CA GLU A 125 -14.68 -17.93 -4.94
C GLU A 125 -14.07 -18.24 -3.56
N LEU A 126 -13.10 -17.44 -3.12
CA LEU A 126 -12.48 -17.62 -1.81
C LEU A 126 -13.46 -17.37 -0.67
N ALA A 127 -14.36 -16.40 -0.81
CA ALA A 127 -15.36 -16.08 0.21
C ALA A 127 -16.43 -17.17 0.35
N GLU A 128 -16.82 -17.83 -0.75
CA GLU A 128 -17.84 -18.88 -0.74
C GLU A 128 -17.28 -20.26 -0.35
N LYS A 129 -16.04 -20.57 -0.77
CA LYS A 129 -15.50 -21.93 -0.72
C LYS A 129 -14.33 -22.11 0.24
N SER A 130 -13.78 -21.05 0.81
CA SER A 130 -12.58 -21.12 1.65
C SER A 130 -12.78 -20.43 2.99
N THR A 131 -11.99 -20.89 3.95
CA THR A 131 -11.91 -20.33 5.29
C THR A 131 -10.77 -19.32 5.41
N PHE A 132 -10.79 -18.51 6.48
CA PHE A 132 -9.70 -17.58 6.76
C PHE A 132 -8.34 -18.28 6.87
N MET A 133 -8.29 -19.49 7.45
CA MET A 133 -7.06 -20.26 7.60
C MET A 133 -6.48 -20.67 6.24
N GLU A 134 -7.30 -21.15 5.33
CA GLU A 134 -6.88 -21.51 3.96
C GLU A 134 -6.40 -20.29 3.17
N VAL A 135 -7.10 -19.16 3.28
CA VAL A 135 -6.69 -17.91 2.61
C VAL A 135 -5.39 -17.37 3.20
N SER A 136 -5.19 -17.46 4.51
CA SER A 136 -3.93 -17.07 5.16
C SER A 136 -2.75 -17.90 4.66
N TYR A 137 -2.96 -19.22 4.50
CA TYR A 137 -1.98 -20.13 3.92
C TYR A 137 -1.71 -19.77 2.45
N LEU A 138 -2.75 -19.52 1.66
CA LEU A 138 -2.64 -19.09 0.26
C LEU A 138 -1.79 -17.82 0.12
N ILE A 139 -2.02 -16.82 0.95
CA ILE A 139 -1.25 -15.57 0.89
C ILE A 139 0.22 -15.83 1.24
N MET A 140 0.49 -16.63 2.28
CA MET A 140 1.83 -16.92 2.76
C MET A 140 2.64 -17.78 1.77
N TYR A 141 2.06 -18.89 1.31
CA TYR A 141 2.76 -19.91 0.52
C TYR A 141 2.49 -19.84 -0.98
N GLY A 142 1.40 -19.19 -1.40
CA GLY A 142 1.06 -18.95 -2.81
C GLY A 142 0.13 -19.99 -3.44
N ASN A 143 -0.19 -21.08 -2.76
CA ASN A 143 -1.13 -22.11 -3.19
C ASN A 143 -2.14 -22.45 -2.08
N LEU A 144 -3.31 -22.97 -2.46
CA LEU A 144 -4.26 -23.51 -1.48
C LEU A 144 -3.67 -24.77 -0.82
N PRO A 145 -3.91 -24.97 0.49
CA PRO A 145 -3.41 -26.13 1.21
C PRO A 145 -4.17 -27.41 0.84
N SER A 146 -3.53 -28.57 0.94
CA SER A 146 -4.24 -29.86 1.04
C SER A 146 -4.86 -30.04 2.42
N GLU A 147 -5.81 -30.97 2.58
CA GLU A 147 -6.43 -31.26 3.88
C GLU A 147 -5.41 -31.55 4.99
N SER A 148 -4.36 -32.32 4.68
CA SER A 148 -3.27 -32.60 5.62
C SER A 148 -2.45 -31.36 5.98
N GLN A 149 -2.17 -30.49 5.01
CA GLN A 149 -1.44 -29.24 5.23
C GLN A 149 -2.27 -28.24 6.04
N LEU A 150 -3.58 -28.20 5.80
CA LEU A 150 -4.49 -27.34 6.55
C LEU A 150 -4.56 -27.79 8.02
N ALA A 151 -4.70 -29.09 8.27
CA ALA A 151 -4.71 -29.62 9.64
C ALA A 151 -3.40 -29.33 10.39
N GLU A 152 -2.25 -29.48 9.73
CA GLU A 152 -0.95 -29.12 10.30
C GLU A 152 -0.85 -27.60 10.55
N TRP A 153 -1.32 -26.78 9.61
CA TRP A 153 -1.33 -25.32 9.72
C TRP A 153 -2.18 -24.84 10.91
N GLU A 154 -3.40 -25.37 11.03
CA GLU A 154 -4.30 -25.07 12.14
C GLU A 154 -3.71 -25.50 13.48
N PHE A 155 -3.12 -26.70 13.53
CA PHE A 155 -2.43 -27.18 14.72
C PHE A 155 -1.29 -26.24 15.11
N ASN A 156 -0.43 -25.88 14.16
CA ASN A 156 0.69 -24.98 14.40
C ASN A 156 0.23 -23.60 14.89
N ILE A 157 -0.81 -23.01 14.29
CA ILE A 157 -1.36 -21.74 14.77
C ILE A 157 -1.92 -21.89 16.18
N SER A 158 -2.67 -22.96 16.45
CA SER A 158 -3.27 -23.17 17.77
C SER A 158 -2.19 -23.25 18.88
N GLN A 159 -1.08 -23.93 18.61
CA GLN A 159 0.04 -24.06 19.56
C GLN A 159 0.71 -22.72 19.85
N HIS A 160 0.76 -21.80 18.89
CA HIS A 160 1.39 -20.49 19.03
C HIS A 160 0.41 -19.35 19.33
N SER A 161 -0.87 -19.66 19.57
CA SER A 161 -1.91 -18.67 19.84
C SER A 161 -1.88 -18.11 21.28
N ALA A 162 -1.16 -18.79 22.19
CA ALA A 162 -1.04 -18.37 23.58
C ALA A 162 -0.18 -17.11 23.72
N VAL A 163 -0.74 -16.08 24.34
CA VAL A 163 -0.06 -14.79 24.56
C VAL A 163 0.68 -14.82 25.90
N PRO A 164 1.93 -14.33 25.99
CA PRO A 164 2.64 -14.22 27.26
C PRO A 164 1.89 -13.37 28.28
N GLN A 165 1.88 -13.79 29.55
CA GLN A 165 1.13 -13.10 30.62
C GLN A 165 1.47 -11.61 30.74
N GLY A 166 2.74 -11.23 30.58
CA GLY A 166 3.14 -9.82 30.68
C GLY A 166 2.53 -8.92 29.59
N VAL A 167 2.17 -9.47 28.42
CA VAL A 167 1.43 -8.71 27.40
C VAL A 167 -0.03 -8.52 27.85
N LEU A 168 -0.64 -9.54 28.46
CA LEU A 168 -2.01 -9.45 29.00
C LEU A 168 -2.09 -8.42 30.13
N ASP A 169 -1.13 -8.43 31.05
CA ASP A 169 -1.06 -7.48 32.16
C ASP A 169 -0.94 -6.05 31.63
N MET A 170 -0.16 -5.83 30.56
CA MET A 170 -0.04 -4.52 29.93
C MET A 170 -1.33 -4.08 29.23
N ILE A 171 -2.07 -5.02 28.63
CA ILE A 171 -3.41 -4.73 28.08
C ILE A 171 -4.37 -4.31 29.19
N GLN A 172 -4.35 -5.00 30.33
CA GLN A 172 -5.21 -4.71 31.48
C GLN A 172 -4.84 -3.42 32.22
N ALA A 173 -3.57 -3.00 32.17
CA ALA A 173 -3.09 -1.77 32.79
C ALA A 173 -3.53 -0.50 32.03
N MET A 174 -4.03 -0.63 30.80
CA MET A 174 -4.48 0.53 30.01
C MET A 174 -5.83 1.07 30.51
N PRO A 175 -6.09 2.38 30.35
CA PRO A 175 -7.38 2.97 30.67
C PRO A 175 -8.53 2.26 29.95
N HIS A 176 -9.69 2.16 30.61
CA HIS A 176 -10.88 1.51 30.02
C HIS A 176 -11.41 2.23 28.77
N ASP A 177 -11.14 3.52 28.63
CA ASP A 177 -11.50 4.38 27.50
C ASP A 177 -10.40 4.48 26.43
N ALA A 178 -9.31 3.72 26.55
CA ALA A 178 -8.24 3.72 25.58
C ALA A 178 -8.74 3.24 24.20
N HIS A 179 -8.32 3.95 23.15
CA HIS A 179 -8.71 3.60 21.78
C HIS A 179 -8.15 2.20 21.41
N PRO A 180 -8.99 1.25 20.92
CA PRO A 180 -8.56 -0.14 20.67
C PRO A 180 -7.34 -0.28 19.77
N MET A 181 -7.20 0.58 18.75
CA MET A 181 -6.01 0.58 17.89
C MET A 181 -4.73 0.96 18.65
N GLY A 182 -4.81 1.89 19.60
CA GLY A 182 -3.66 2.26 20.43
C GLY A 182 -3.26 1.11 21.35
N MET A 183 -4.25 0.42 21.91
CA MET A 183 -4.03 -0.79 22.70
C MET A 183 -3.37 -1.90 21.88
N LEU A 184 -3.86 -2.14 20.66
CA LEU A 184 -3.31 -3.14 19.74
C LEU A 184 -1.85 -2.86 19.37
N VAL A 185 -1.53 -1.61 19.01
CA VAL A 185 -0.16 -1.21 18.65
C VAL A 185 0.78 -1.40 19.85
N ASN A 186 0.35 -1.01 21.05
CA ASN A 186 1.14 -1.21 22.26
C ASN A 186 1.38 -2.70 22.55
N ALA A 187 0.32 -3.51 22.51
CA ALA A 187 0.41 -4.95 22.73
C ALA A 187 1.34 -5.64 21.72
N MET A 188 1.25 -5.29 20.43
CA MET A 188 2.13 -5.81 19.37
C MET A 188 3.59 -5.42 19.60
N SER A 189 3.82 -4.18 20.04
CA SER A 189 5.16 -3.70 20.39
C SER A 189 5.75 -4.51 21.55
N ALA A 190 4.99 -4.77 22.61
CA ALA A 190 5.48 -5.59 23.72
C ALA A 190 5.70 -7.05 23.31
N LEU A 191 4.83 -7.63 22.48
CA LEU A 191 4.99 -8.98 21.97
C LEU A 191 6.33 -9.16 21.23
N SER A 192 6.79 -8.12 20.50
CA SER A 192 8.09 -8.16 19.81
C SER A 192 9.28 -8.38 20.74
N VAL A 193 9.19 -7.99 22.02
CA VAL A 193 10.24 -8.18 23.03
C VAL A 193 10.33 -9.65 23.46
N TYR A 194 9.20 -10.36 23.47
CA TYR A 194 9.15 -11.78 23.83
C TYR A 194 9.65 -12.71 22.72
N HIS A 195 9.85 -12.20 21.51
CA HIS A 195 10.35 -12.97 20.35
C HIS A 195 11.66 -12.39 19.79
N PRO A 196 12.77 -12.39 20.57
CA PRO A 196 14.05 -11.85 20.13
C PRO A 196 14.66 -12.63 18.96
N ASP A 197 14.27 -13.89 18.80
CA ASP A 197 14.59 -14.75 17.66
C ASP A 197 13.93 -14.29 16.36
N ALA A 198 12.80 -13.57 16.41
CA ALA A 198 12.18 -12.98 15.22
C ALA A 198 12.96 -11.74 14.71
N ASN A 199 13.84 -11.16 15.53
CA ASN A 199 14.62 -9.99 15.15
C ASN A 199 15.87 -10.39 14.33
N PRO A 200 15.93 -10.07 13.02
CA PRO A 200 17.06 -10.46 12.17
C PRO A 200 18.39 -9.85 12.61
N ALA A 201 18.40 -8.70 13.29
CA ALA A 201 19.62 -8.08 13.80
C ALA A 201 20.22 -8.85 14.99
N LEU A 202 19.40 -9.59 15.74
CA LEU A 202 19.85 -10.44 16.86
C LEU A 202 20.22 -11.86 16.40
N LYS A 203 19.68 -12.32 15.27
CA LYS A 203 20.03 -13.63 14.70
C LYS A 203 21.52 -13.76 14.38
N SER A 204 22.16 -12.70 13.88
CA SER A 204 23.60 -12.70 13.57
C SER A 204 24.49 -12.71 14.82
N LEU A 205 23.97 -12.35 15.99
CA LEU A 205 24.71 -12.35 17.25
C LEU A 205 24.76 -13.75 17.89
N LYS A 206 23.90 -14.70 17.48
CA LYS A 206 23.89 -16.08 18.01
C LYS A 206 24.96 -17.01 17.42
N ILE A 207 25.88 -16.49 16.58
CA ILE A 207 27.07 -17.26 16.15
C ILE A 207 28.12 -17.36 17.28
N SER A 208 27.98 -16.62 18.40
CA SER A 208 28.92 -16.70 19.52
C SER A 208 28.54 -17.65 20.68
N ASP A 209 27.40 -18.35 20.63
CA ASP A 209 27.01 -19.30 21.69
C ASP A 209 27.83 -20.61 21.67
N GLY A 210 28.79 -20.75 20.74
CA GLY A 210 29.83 -21.79 20.77
C GLY A 210 30.87 -21.63 21.90
N TYR A 211 30.83 -20.55 22.69
CA TYR A 211 31.81 -20.27 23.76
C TYR A 211 31.30 -20.43 25.20
N LYS A 212 30.15 -21.07 25.42
CA LYS A 212 29.61 -21.30 26.79
C LYS A 212 29.81 -22.71 27.35
N ASN A 213 30.50 -23.60 26.64
CA ASN A 213 30.56 -25.02 27.01
C ASN A 213 31.97 -25.58 27.32
N GLU A 214 32.98 -24.73 27.61
CA GLU A 214 34.35 -25.22 27.90
C GLU A 214 34.97 -24.75 29.23
N SER A 215 34.26 -24.03 30.11
CA SER A 215 34.87 -23.49 31.35
C SER A 215 34.27 -23.96 32.67
N LEU A 216 33.48 -25.04 32.71
CA LEU A 216 32.91 -25.57 33.96
C LEU A 216 33.23 -27.04 34.26
N ASN A 217 34.35 -27.56 33.74
CA ASN A 217 34.99 -28.75 34.30
C ASN A 217 36.44 -28.43 34.66
N SER A 218 36.64 -27.80 35.82
CA SER A 218 37.85 -27.94 36.62
C SER A 218 37.60 -27.60 38.07
#